data_AF-A0A2U8WX14-F1
#
_entry.id   AF-A0A2U8WX14-F1
#
_cell.length_a   1.000
_cell.length_b   1.000
_cell.length_c   1.000
_cell.angle_alpha   90.00
_cell.angle_beta   90.00
_cell.angle_gamma   90.00
#
_symmetry.space_group_name_H-M   'P 1'
#
loop_
_entity.id
_entity.type
_entity.pdbx_description
1 polymer ?
#
loop_
_entity_poly.entity_id
_entity_poly.type
_entity_poly.pdbx_seq_one_letter_code
_entity_poly.pdbx_strand_id
1 'polypeptide(L)'
;MQPLLRTALAAALVLGTSRPGGAHELWLTLSTVDQVPQVRVNYGHASKREAPRAPQLIDLVALTQDGRTDLRAGLKPAPPDVPPALLAPLGTKPGRTLVAATYDAGYWTTLRDGTRLNASRRLVTEAREGRWSVKYAKAAFGPGAPWLRVVGHTLEIVPVEVPGPTAGAIRVRVLFRGAPLPGADLYYGDSGMEPERAGVPAYTTDPEGIATVPIRKAGSQVLTVTQTVSPSATPTLADEDVYTATFAFRLDEPPVN
;
A
#
# COMPACT_ATOMS: atom_id res chain seq x y z
N MET A 1 -30.25 25.04 -47.94
CA MET A 1 -30.46 24.45 -46.60
C MET A 1 -29.26 23.57 -46.29
N GLN A 2 -28.28 24.08 -45.55
CA GLN A 2 -27.05 23.37 -45.17
C GLN A 2 -27.30 22.53 -43.90
N PRO A 3 -26.80 21.29 -43.80
CA PRO A 3 -26.89 20.53 -42.56
C PRO A 3 -25.77 20.96 -41.59
N LEU A 4 -26.16 21.26 -40.36
CA LEU A 4 -25.28 21.53 -39.23
C LEU A 4 -24.58 20.23 -38.80
N LEU A 5 -23.27 20.13 -39.02
CA LEU A 5 -22.43 19.12 -38.38
C LEU A 5 -22.31 19.45 -36.89
N ARG A 6 -22.80 18.53 -36.03
CA ARG A 6 -22.52 18.53 -34.59
C ARG A 6 -21.15 17.90 -34.36
N THR A 7 -20.17 18.71 -34.00
CA THR A 7 -18.86 18.27 -33.52
C THR A 7 -19.00 17.65 -32.12
N ALA A 8 -18.87 16.34 -32.02
CA ALA A 8 -18.73 15.65 -30.74
C ALA A 8 -17.28 15.78 -30.26
N LEU A 9 -17.07 16.49 -29.16
CA LEU A 9 -15.78 16.60 -28.49
C LEU A 9 -15.55 15.32 -27.66
N ALA A 10 -14.82 14.35 -28.22
CA ALA A 10 -14.39 13.17 -27.47
C ALA A 10 -13.22 13.56 -26.55
N ALA A 11 -13.46 13.56 -25.24
CA ALA A 11 -12.40 13.64 -24.24
C ALA A 11 -11.57 12.35 -24.31
N ALA A 12 -10.40 12.41 -24.94
CA ALA A 12 -9.46 11.30 -24.97
C ALA A 12 -8.85 11.11 -23.56
N LEU A 13 -9.33 10.10 -22.84
CA LEU A 13 -8.67 9.59 -21.64
C LEU A 13 -7.35 8.94 -22.09
N VAL A 14 -6.25 9.67 -21.97
CA VAL A 14 -4.91 9.14 -22.23
C VAL A 14 -4.60 8.11 -21.14
N LEU A 15 -4.80 6.84 -21.46
CA LEU A 15 -4.26 5.71 -20.68
C LEU A 15 -2.73 5.74 -20.84
N GLY A 16 -2.08 6.53 -19.99
CA GLY A 16 -0.62 6.56 -19.92
C GLY A 16 -0.11 5.19 -19.45
N THR A 17 0.75 4.57 -20.25
CA THR A 17 1.50 3.39 -19.82
C THR A 17 2.51 3.82 -18.75
N SER A 18 2.14 3.65 -17.49
CA SER A 18 3.06 3.82 -16.37
C SER A 18 4.21 2.82 -16.52
N ARG A 19 5.39 3.30 -16.91
CA ARG A 19 6.62 2.51 -16.76
C ARG A 19 6.73 2.09 -15.28
N PRO A 20 7.03 0.81 -14.97
CA PRO A 20 7.30 0.39 -13.60
C PRO A 20 8.66 0.98 -13.18
N GLY A 21 8.68 2.27 -12.86
CA GLY A 21 9.75 2.84 -12.07
C GLY A 21 9.52 2.38 -10.65
N GLY A 22 10.41 1.52 -10.13
CA GLY A 22 10.32 0.99 -8.76
C GLY A 22 10.09 2.13 -7.78
N ALA A 23 8.86 2.23 -7.29
CA ALA A 23 8.50 3.07 -6.18
C ALA A 23 8.65 2.19 -4.94
N HIS A 24 9.34 2.66 -3.91
CA HIS A 24 9.39 1.95 -2.65
C HIS A 24 7.97 1.69 -2.14
N GLU A 25 7.74 0.58 -1.46
CA GLU A 25 6.47 0.31 -0.80
C GLU A 25 6.58 0.38 0.72
N LEU A 26 5.43 0.50 1.37
CA LEU A 26 5.28 0.40 2.81
C LEU A 26 4.43 -0.84 3.10
N TRP A 27 4.90 -1.74 3.95
CA TRP A 27 4.10 -2.88 4.38
C TRP A 27 4.38 -3.27 5.83
N LEU A 28 3.38 -3.85 6.47
CA LEU A 28 3.40 -4.19 7.89
C LEU A 28 3.52 -5.70 8.06
N THR A 29 4.40 -6.13 8.95
CA THR A 29 4.50 -7.54 9.36
C THR A 29 4.52 -7.65 10.88
N LEU A 30 4.18 -8.84 11.39
CA LEU A 30 4.30 -9.15 12.80
C LEU A 30 5.62 -9.89 13.05
N SER A 31 6.35 -9.50 14.08
CA SER A 31 7.44 -10.28 14.64
C SER A 31 7.07 -10.76 16.04
N THR A 32 7.31 -12.04 16.31
CA THR A 32 7.06 -12.68 17.61
C THR A 32 8.34 -13.30 18.16
N VAL A 33 9.51 -12.83 17.70
CA VAL A 33 10.82 -13.32 18.15
C VAL A 33 11.08 -12.88 19.59
N ASP A 34 10.68 -11.65 19.92
CA ASP A 34 10.78 -11.09 21.27
C ASP A 34 9.59 -11.52 22.15
N GLN A 35 9.77 -11.42 23.48
CA GLN A 35 8.70 -11.69 24.44
C GLN A 35 7.46 -10.82 24.22
N VAL A 36 7.67 -9.58 23.76
CA VAL A 36 6.60 -8.66 23.36
C VAL A 36 6.53 -8.66 21.84
N PRO A 37 5.41 -9.10 21.23
CA PRO A 37 5.24 -9.03 19.79
C PRO A 37 5.50 -7.61 19.25
N GLN A 38 6.12 -7.50 18.09
CA GLN A 38 6.47 -6.22 17.47
C GLN A 38 5.75 -6.10 16.12
N VAL A 39 5.12 -4.95 15.88
CA VAL A 39 4.81 -4.53 14.51
C VAL A 39 6.11 -4.10 13.85
N ARG A 40 6.42 -4.69 12.69
CA ARG A 40 7.49 -4.20 11.80
C ARG A 40 6.88 -3.35 10.71
N VAL A 41 7.32 -2.10 10.63
CA VAL A 41 7.05 -1.20 9.51
C VAL A 41 8.22 -1.33 8.53
N ASN A 42 7.97 -1.98 7.40
CA ASN A 42 8.96 -2.23 6.37
C ASN A 42 8.81 -1.20 5.25
N TYR A 43 9.93 -0.82 4.63
CA TYR A 43 9.96 0.13 3.54
C TYR A 43 11.00 -0.26 2.48
N GLY A 44 10.75 0.07 1.21
CA GLY A 44 11.65 -0.20 0.10
C GLY A 44 11.09 -1.24 -0.86
N HIS A 45 11.95 -2.09 -1.40
CA HIS A 45 11.58 -3.20 -2.28
C HIS A 45 11.75 -4.54 -1.57
N ALA A 46 11.07 -5.58 -2.07
CA ALA A 46 11.24 -6.96 -1.61
C ALA A 46 12.71 -7.40 -1.54
N SER A 47 13.46 -7.15 -2.63
CA SER A 47 14.88 -7.50 -2.78
C SER A 47 15.84 -6.55 -2.06
N LYS A 48 15.39 -5.34 -1.71
CA LYS A 48 16.23 -4.31 -1.09
C LYS A 48 15.40 -3.42 -0.16
N ARG A 49 15.43 -3.75 1.13
CA ARG A 49 14.75 -2.96 2.17
C ARG A 49 15.60 -1.77 2.59
N GLU A 50 14.91 -0.69 2.93
CA GLU A 50 15.49 0.53 3.47
C GLU A 50 14.85 0.85 4.83
N ALA A 51 15.57 1.56 5.67
CA ALA A 51 15.03 2.01 6.95
C ALA A 51 13.95 3.09 6.71
N PRO A 52 12.68 2.89 7.11
CA PRO A 52 11.68 3.94 7.05
C PRO A 52 12.10 5.10 7.97
N ARG A 53 11.83 6.35 7.55
CA ARG A 53 12.10 7.53 8.38
C ARG A 53 10.93 7.76 9.34
N ALA A 54 11.20 7.70 10.64
CA ALA A 54 10.15 7.88 11.67
C ALA A 54 9.32 9.18 11.53
N PRO A 55 9.90 10.35 11.18
CA PRO A 55 9.11 11.57 10.95
C PRO A 55 8.14 11.49 9.77
N GLN A 56 8.41 10.62 8.79
CA GLN A 56 7.54 10.41 7.63
C GLN A 56 6.39 9.46 7.92
N LEU A 57 6.46 8.66 8.99
CA LEU A 57 5.37 7.82 9.46
C LEU A 57 4.38 8.68 10.24
N ILE A 58 3.34 9.16 9.56
CA ILE A 58 2.33 10.11 10.06
C ILE A 58 1.35 9.44 11.03
N ASP A 59 1.00 8.18 10.77
CA ASP A 59 0.10 7.40 11.64
C ASP A 59 0.59 5.95 11.72
N LEU A 60 0.45 5.35 12.89
CA LEU A 60 0.63 3.90 13.12
C LEU A 60 -0.25 3.47 14.28
N VAL A 61 -1.28 2.69 13.98
CA VAL A 61 -2.28 2.30 14.98
C VAL A 61 -2.59 0.81 14.96
N ALA A 62 -2.84 0.27 16.15
CA ALA A 62 -3.47 -1.02 16.35
C ALA A 62 -4.98 -0.83 16.56
N LEU A 63 -5.77 -1.65 15.87
CA LEU A 63 -7.22 -1.68 15.93
C LEU A 63 -7.66 -3.08 16.35
N THR A 64 -8.42 -3.17 17.42
CA THR A 64 -9.13 -4.38 17.83
C THR A 64 -10.64 -4.14 17.70
N GLN A 65 -11.46 -5.13 18.08
CA GLN A 65 -12.90 -4.93 18.25
C GLN A 65 -13.21 -3.90 19.35
N ASP A 66 -12.34 -3.80 20.35
CA ASP A 66 -12.58 -3.06 21.59
C ASP A 66 -12.07 -1.61 21.52
N GLY A 67 -11.18 -1.28 20.58
CA GLY A 67 -10.61 0.06 20.51
C GLY A 67 -9.52 0.28 19.48
N ARG A 68 -8.88 1.45 19.59
CA ARG A 68 -7.77 1.94 18.77
C ARG A 68 -6.64 2.41 19.69
N THR A 69 -5.41 2.00 19.38
CA THR A 69 -4.20 2.37 20.12
C THR A 69 -3.17 2.95 19.16
N ASP A 70 -2.60 4.10 19.50
CA ASP A 70 -1.44 4.69 18.80
C ASP A 70 -0.16 3.96 19.21
N LEU A 71 0.63 3.52 18.23
CA LEU A 71 1.88 2.79 18.43
C LEU A 71 3.14 3.64 18.18
N ARG A 72 3.00 4.88 17.70
CA ARG A 72 4.13 5.73 17.26
C ARG A 72 5.10 6.05 18.39
N ALA A 73 4.59 6.27 19.60
CA ALA A 73 5.42 6.58 20.76
C ALA A 73 6.43 5.47 21.11
N GLY A 74 6.15 4.23 20.71
CA GLY A 74 7.02 3.08 20.95
C GLY A 74 8.02 2.78 19.83
N LEU A 75 8.05 3.57 18.75
CA LEU A 75 8.85 3.28 17.57
C LEU A 75 10.35 3.29 17.85
N LYS A 76 11.04 2.23 17.42
CA LYS A 76 12.50 2.11 17.45
C LYS A 76 13.01 1.56 16.12
N PRO A 77 14.19 1.98 15.64
CA PRO A 77 14.84 1.30 14.53
C PRO A 77 15.09 -0.18 14.85
N ALA A 78 14.98 -1.04 13.85
CA ALA A 78 15.39 -2.43 13.99
C ALA A 78 16.91 -2.54 14.27
N PRO A 79 17.36 -3.57 14.99
CA PRO A 79 18.78 -3.85 15.18
C PRO A 79 19.55 -4.00 13.84
N PRO A 80 20.85 -3.69 13.79
CA PRO A 80 21.65 -3.73 12.55
C PRO A 80 21.79 -5.11 11.88
N ASP A 81 21.58 -6.19 12.65
CA ASP A 81 21.73 -7.59 12.22
C ASP A 81 20.48 -8.17 11.55
N VAL A 82 19.37 -7.41 11.52
CA VAL A 82 18.12 -7.81 10.86
C VAL A 82 17.76 -6.84 9.73
N PRO A 83 16.90 -7.24 8.76
CA PRO A 83 16.49 -6.34 7.69
C PRO A 83 15.92 -5.01 8.22
N PRO A 84 16.31 -3.86 7.64
CA PRO A 84 15.88 -2.53 8.11
C PRO A 84 14.37 -2.39 8.21
N ALA A 85 13.91 -1.84 9.33
CA ALA A 85 12.51 -1.56 9.63
C ALA A 85 12.41 -0.56 10.80
N LEU A 86 11.21 -0.01 11.03
CA LEU A 86 10.84 0.49 12.35
C LEU A 86 10.04 -0.57 13.09
N LEU A 87 10.29 -0.71 14.39
CA LEU A 87 9.65 -1.66 15.29
C LEU A 87 8.77 -0.89 16.27
N ALA A 88 7.53 -1.33 16.43
CA ALA A 88 6.64 -0.81 17.47
C ALA A 88 6.12 -1.98 18.32
N PRO A 89 6.26 -1.92 19.66
CA PRO A 89 5.68 -2.93 20.54
C PRO A 89 4.18 -3.05 20.32
N LEU A 90 3.72 -4.28 20.11
CA LEU A 90 2.31 -4.62 20.05
C LEU A 90 1.91 -5.23 21.39
N GLY A 91 0.81 -4.71 21.96
CA GLY A 91 0.25 -5.24 23.18
C GLY A 91 -0.26 -6.68 23.06
N THR A 92 -1.01 -7.13 24.06
CA THR A 92 -1.53 -8.50 24.09
C THR A 92 -2.53 -8.77 22.97
N LYS A 93 -2.60 -10.03 22.49
CA LYS A 93 -3.55 -10.55 21.49
C LYS A 93 -3.26 -10.10 20.03
N PRO A 94 -2.05 -10.34 19.49
CA PRO A 94 -1.72 -10.02 18.10
C PRO A 94 -2.74 -10.60 17.10
N GLY A 95 -3.20 -11.84 17.30
CA GLY A 95 -4.18 -12.50 16.44
C GLY A 95 -5.58 -11.84 16.36
N ARG A 96 -5.83 -10.79 17.16
CA ARG A 96 -7.07 -10.00 17.16
C ARG A 96 -6.86 -8.56 16.68
N THR A 97 -5.71 -8.27 16.07
CA THR A 97 -5.31 -6.90 15.73
C THR A 97 -5.23 -6.70 14.22
N LEU A 98 -5.86 -5.63 13.76
CA LEU A 98 -5.59 -4.98 12.48
C LEU A 98 -4.67 -3.80 12.76
N VAL A 99 -3.53 -3.71 12.09
CA VAL A 99 -2.66 -2.52 12.17
C VAL A 99 -2.81 -1.71 10.91
N ALA A 100 -2.81 -0.38 11.03
CA ALA A 100 -2.84 0.55 9.91
C ALA A 100 -1.73 1.60 10.06
N ALA A 101 -1.14 2.00 8.93
CA ALA A 101 -0.08 3.00 8.87
C ALA A 101 -0.27 3.96 7.69
N THR A 102 0.08 5.23 7.92
CA THR A 102 0.18 6.26 6.87
C THR A 102 1.60 6.82 6.87
N TYR A 103 2.23 6.84 5.70
CA TYR A 103 3.60 7.33 5.50
C TYR A 103 3.64 8.36 4.37
N ASP A 104 4.05 9.58 4.68
CA ASP A 104 4.27 10.63 3.70
C ASP A 104 5.69 10.53 3.14
N ALA A 105 5.84 9.92 1.97
CA ALA A 105 7.13 9.76 1.32
C ALA A 105 7.65 11.09 0.72
N GLY A 106 6.84 12.15 0.79
CA GLY A 106 7.18 13.50 0.38
C GLY A 106 7.18 13.67 -1.14
N TYR A 107 7.83 14.74 -1.58
CA TYR A 107 7.97 15.06 -2.98
C TYR A 107 9.22 14.41 -3.57
N TRP A 108 9.08 13.89 -4.79
CA TRP A 108 10.15 13.32 -5.57
C TRP A 108 10.20 13.98 -6.94
N THR A 109 11.39 14.44 -7.32
CA THR A 109 11.65 15.05 -8.63
C THR A 109 12.61 14.17 -9.41
N THR A 110 12.29 13.88 -10.66
CA THR A 110 13.22 13.25 -11.61
C THR A 110 13.78 14.32 -12.55
N LEU A 111 15.10 14.37 -12.65
CA LEU A 111 15.84 15.23 -13.59
C LEU A 111 15.83 14.64 -15.01
N ARG A 112 16.32 15.40 -15.99
CA ARG A 112 16.39 14.94 -17.40
C ARG A 112 17.33 13.76 -17.61
N ASP A 113 18.38 13.66 -16.80
CA ASP A 113 19.34 12.55 -16.78
C ASP A 113 18.82 11.30 -16.05
N GLY A 114 17.62 11.37 -15.46
CA GLY A 114 17.01 10.28 -14.69
C GLY A 114 17.31 10.29 -13.19
N THR A 115 18.16 11.21 -12.71
CA THR A 115 18.47 11.37 -11.29
C THR A 115 17.19 11.69 -10.50
N ARG A 116 16.97 10.99 -9.39
CA ARG A 116 15.81 11.21 -8.49
C ARG A 116 16.24 11.92 -7.22
N LEU A 117 15.55 13.00 -6.88
CA LEU A 117 15.78 13.81 -5.69
C LEU A 117 14.52 13.81 -4.83
N ASN A 118 14.65 13.63 -3.51
CA ASN A 118 13.56 13.84 -2.56
C ASN A 118 13.41 15.36 -2.30
N ALA A 119 12.83 16.05 -3.28
CA ALA A 119 12.56 17.49 -3.27
C ALA A 119 11.36 17.78 -4.17
N SER A 120 10.64 18.86 -3.86
CA SER A 120 9.55 19.36 -4.71
C SER A 120 10.09 19.93 -6.02
N ARG A 121 9.29 19.85 -7.08
CA ARG A 121 9.59 20.42 -8.40
C ARG A 121 9.99 21.90 -8.30
N ARG A 122 9.35 22.65 -7.41
CA ARG A 122 9.62 24.07 -7.16
C ARG A 122 11.08 24.38 -6.80
N LEU A 123 11.76 23.47 -6.11
CA LEU A 123 13.14 23.66 -5.63
C LEU A 123 14.18 23.18 -6.64
N VAL A 124 13.76 22.58 -7.75
CA VAL A 124 14.62 21.91 -8.71
C VAL A 124 14.36 22.49 -10.09
N THR A 125 15.16 23.48 -10.50
CA THR A 125 14.97 24.23 -11.75
C THR A 125 15.03 23.35 -13.00
N GLU A 126 15.76 22.24 -12.94
CA GLU A 126 15.94 21.29 -14.05
C GLU A 126 14.96 20.10 -14.00
N ALA A 127 13.92 20.18 -13.16
CA ALA A 127 12.92 19.14 -12.98
C ALA A 127 12.22 18.78 -14.30
N ARG A 128 12.34 17.52 -14.71
CA ARG A 128 11.58 16.96 -15.83
C ARG A 128 10.15 16.62 -15.41
N GLU A 129 10.03 15.94 -14.28
CA GLU A 129 8.78 15.46 -13.69
C GLU A 129 8.89 15.54 -12.16
N GLY A 130 7.78 15.83 -11.50
CA GLY A 130 7.66 15.81 -10.04
C GLY A 130 6.42 15.06 -9.59
N ARG A 131 6.52 14.35 -8.47
CA ARG A 131 5.39 13.66 -7.85
C ARG A 131 5.37 13.90 -6.34
N TRP A 132 4.19 14.00 -5.75
CA TRP A 132 4.02 13.75 -4.33
C TRP A 132 3.68 12.26 -4.13
N SER A 133 4.15 11.66 -3.06
CA SER A 133 3.90 10.24 -2.80
C SER A 133 3.50 9.99 -1.35
N VAL A 134 2.36 9.35 -1.18
CA VAL A 134 1.86 8.90 0.12
C VAL A 134 1.59 7.39 0.08
N LYS A 135 1.88 6.72 1.20
CA LYS A 135 1.80 5.28 1.31
C LYS A 135 0.94 4.90 2.49
N TYR A 136 0.07 3.94 2.25
CA TYR A 136 -0.84 3.37 3.22
C TYR A 136 -0.51 1.90 3.36
N ALA A 137 -0.56 1.39 4.58
CA ALA A 137 -0.42 -0.04 4.82
C ALA A 137 -1.43 -0.50 5.86
N LYS A 138 -2.01 -1.68 5.64
CA LYS A 138 -2.79 -2.40 6.63
C LYS A 138 -2.25 -3.81 6.79
N ALA A 139 -2.35 -4.36 7.99
CA ALA A 139 -2.10 -5.78 8.21
C ALA A 139 -3.05 -6.40 9.22
N ALA A 140 -3.64 -7.55 8.87
CA ALA A 140 -4.41 -8.38 9.79
C ALA A 140 -3.52 -9.51 10.32
N PHE A 141 -3.31 -9.54 11.64
CA PHE A 141 -2.39 -10.49 12.28
C PHE A 141 -3.03 -11.78 12.78
N GLY A 142 -4.32 -11.98 12.50
CA GLY A 142 -5.00 -13.25 12.75
C GLY A 142 -6.50 -13.18 12.45
N PRO A 143 -7.21 -14.31 12.56
CA PRO A 143 -8.63 -14.39 12.18
C PRO A 143 -9.54 -13.54 13.07
N GLY A 144 -9.11 -13.17 14.27
CA GLY A 144 -9.88 -12.32 15.18
C GLY A 144 -9.71 -10.81 14.93
N ALA A 145 -8.86 -10.40 13.98
CA ALA A 145 -8.70 -8.99 13.63
C ALA A 145 -9.99 -8.42 13.01
N PRO A 146 -10.24 -7.11 13.06
CA PRO A 146 -11.37 -6.50 12.37
C PRO A 146 -11.08 -6.34 10.87
N TRP A 147 -10.98 -7.44 10.11
CA TRP A 147 -10.56 -7.48 8.69
C TRP A 147 -11.34 -6.51 7.79
N LEU A 148 -12.65 -6.44 7.99
CA LEU A 148 -13.58 -5.65 7.16
C LEU A 148 -13.53 -4.14 7.47
N ARG A 149 -12.73 -3.72 8.45
CA ARG A 149 -12.72 -2.34 8.94
C ARG A 149 -12.08 -1.41 7.92
N VAL A 150 -12.85 -0.40 7.54
CA VAL A 150 -12.37 0.80 6.84
C VAL A 150 -11.71 1.71 7.87
N VAL A 151 -10.47 2.13 7.61
CA VAL A 151 -9.68 2.97 8.53
C VAL A 151 -9.56 4.42 8.07
N GLY A 152 -10.06 4.73 6.86
CA GLY A 152 -10.12 6.09 6.33
C GLY A 152 -8.86 6.51 5.58
N HIS A 153 -8.07 5.56 5.10
CA HIS A 153 -6.94 5.88 4.21
C HIS A 153 -7.45 6.44 2.88
N THR A 154 -6.69 7.35 2.26
CA THR A 154 -7.08 7.93 0.96
C THR A 154 -7.13 6.87 -0.13
N LEU A 155 -6.20 5.91 -0.12
CA LEU A 155 -6.28 4.68 -0.91
C LEU A 155 -6.26 3.51 0.07
N GLU A 156 -7.22 2.61 -0.03
CA GLU A 156 -7.42 1.56 0.97
C GLU A 156 -7.81 0.22 0.32
N ILE A 157 -7.15 -0.85 0.72
CA ILE A 157 -7.58 -2.23 0.41
C ILE A 157 -8.33 -2.78 1.62
N VAL A 158 -9.56 -3.24 1.42
CA VAL A 158 -10.43 -3.76 2.48
C VAL A 158 -10.90 -5.16 2.08
N PRO A 159 -10.53 -6.22 2.81
CA PRO A 159 -11.15 -7.53 2.65
C PRO A 159 -12.67 -7.44 2.72
N VAL A 160 -13.38 -8.18 1.88
CA VAL A 160 -14.85 -8.26 1.95
C VAL A 160 -15.32 -9.49 2.75
N GLU A 161 -14.39 -10.40 3.07
CA GLU A 161 -14.54 -11.47 4.04
C GLU A 161 -13.24 -11.71 4.81
N VAL A 162 -13.31 -12.48 5.90
CA VAL A 162 -12.12 -13.08 6.53
C VAL A 162 -11.80 -14.37 5.75
N PRO A 163 -10.62 -14.50 5.12
CA PRO A 163 -10.27 -15.73 4.43
C PRO A 163 -10.13 -16.88 5.43
N GLY A 164 -10.67 -18.05 5.09
CA GLY A 164 -10.41 -19.27 5.84
C GLY A 164 -8.93 -19.69 5.76
N PRO A 165 -8.44 -20.57 6.66
CA PRO A 165 -7.03 -20.98 6.70
C PRO A 165 -6.52 -21.58 5.38
N THR A 166 -7.40 -22.24 4.62
CA THR A 166 -7.10 -22.91 3.34
C THR A 166 -7.74 -22.22 2.15
N ALA A 167 -8.13 -20.95 2.27
CA ALA A 167 -8.78 -20.21 1.19
C ALA A 167 -7.86 -20.16 -0.05
N GLY A 168 -8.36 -20.62 -1.19
CA GLY A 168 -7.66 -20.55 -2.47
C GLY A 168 -7.68 -19.16 -3.12
N ALA A 169 -8.45 -18.23 -2.56
CA ALA A 169 -8.56 -16.85 -3.01
C ALA A 169 -9.02 -15.93 -1.86
N ILE A 170 -8.79 -14.63 -2.01
CA ILE A 170 -9.35 -13.57 -1.17
C ILE A 170 -10.05 -12.56 -2.08
N ARG A 171 -11.24 -12.10 -1.67
CA ARG A 171 -11.86 -10.93 -2.29
C ARG A 171 -11.58 -9.68 -1.46
N VAL A 172 -11.19 -8.62 -2.15
CA VAL A 172 -10.90 -7.32 -1.55
C VAL A 172 -11.60 -6.23 -2.32
N ARG A 173 -12.09 -5.22 -1.62
CA ARG A 173 -12.54 -3.95 -2.18
C ARG A 173 -11.42 -2.93 -2.10
N VAL A 174 -11.12 -2.27 -3.20
CA VAL A 174 -10.26 -1.09 -3.25
C VAL A 174 -11.13 0.15 -3.13
N LEU A 175 -10.77 1.03 -2.20
CA LEU A 175 -11.40 2.31 -2.00
C LEU A 175 -10.42 3.43 -2.35
N PHE A 176 -10.89 4.45 -3.03
CA PHE A 176 -10.19 5.72 -3.20
C PHE A 176 -11.08 6.86 -2.68
N ARG A 177 -10.57 7.61 -1.70
CA ARG A 177 -11.30 8.66 -0.97
C ARG A 177 -12.61 8.15 -0.38
N GLY A 178 -12.59 6.91 0.13
CA GLY A 178 -13.74 6.25 0.75
C GLY A 178 -14.77 5.66 -0.22
N ALA A 179 -14.65 5.90 -1.54
CA ALA A 179 -15.54 5.32 -2.55
C ALA A 179 -14.88 4.11 -3.25
N PRO A 180 -15.65 3.12 -3.72
CA PRO A 180 -15.12 2.05 -4.57
C PRO A 180 -14.31 2.57 -5.75
N LEU A 181 -13.15 1.97 -6.00
CA LEU A 181 -12.28 2.31 -7.12
C LEU A 181 -12.34 1.19 -8.18
N PRO A 182 -13.16 1.34 -9.24
CA PRO A 182 -13.21 0.37 -10.33
C PRO A 182 -11.97 0.48 -11.24
N GLY A 183 -11.62 -0.61 -11.92
CA GLY A 183 -10.47 -0.64 -12.84
C GLY A 183 -9.09 -0.54 -12.19
N ALA A 184 -8.98 -0.65 -10.86
CA ALA A 184 -7.71 -0.66 -10.16
C ALA A 184 -6.99 -2.01 -10.30
N ASP A 185 -5.71 -1.97 -10.61
CA ASP A 185 -4.87 -3.16 -10.71
C ASP A 185 -4.26 -3.53 -9.36
N LEU A 186 -4.67 -4.68 -8.82
CA LEU A 186 -4.06 -5.28 -7.64
C LEU A 186 -2.94 -6.24 -8.03
N TYR A 187 -1.79 -6.09 -7.39
CA TYR A 187 -0.66 -6.99 -7.48
C TYR A 187 -0.56 -7.82 -6.21
N TYR A 188 -0.16 -9.09 -6.36
CA TYR A 188 -0.10 -10.08 -5.29
C TYR A 188 1.31 -10.63 -5.13
N GLY A 189 1.89 -10.49 -3.94
CA GLY A 189 3.14 -11.10 -3.52
C GLY A 189 2.92 -12.11 -2.40
N ASP A 190 3.67 -13.22 -2.45
CA ASP A 190 3.78 -14.17 -1.35
C ASP A 190 5.06 -13.91 -0.53
N SER A 191 5.29 -14.69 0.52
CA SER A 191 6.47 -14.60 1.42
C SER A 191 6.59 -13.32 2.26
N GLY A 192 5.53 -12.50 2.35
CA GLY A 192 5.51 -11.30 3.19
C GLY A 192 6.36 -10.15 2.63
N MET A 193 6.57 -10.18 1.32
CA MET A 193 7.26 -9.13 0.56
C MET A 193 6.28 -8.50 -0.44
N GLU A 194 6.56 -7.27 -0.85
CA GLU A 194 5.86 -6.65 -1.98
C GLU A 194 5.99 -7.53 -3.24
N PRO A 195 4.93 -7.67 -4.06
CA PRO A 195 5.08 -8.21 -5.40
C PRO A 195 6.04 -7.38 -6.27
N GLU A 196 7.03 -8.03 -6.86
CA GLU A 196 7.72 -7.44 -8.01
C GLU A 196 6.71 -7.34 -9.18
N ARG A 197 6.30 -6.13 -9.56
CA ARG A 197 5.21 -5.93 -10.53
C ARG A 197 5.55 -6.44 -11.94
N ALA A 198 6.83 -6.55 -12.27
CA ALA A 198 7.27 -7.04 -13.57
C ALA A 198 6.94 -8.53 -13.73
N GLY A 199 6.13 -8.88 -14.75
CA GLY A 199 5.77 -10.26 -15.04
C GLY A 199 4.72 -10.88 -14.09
N VAL A 200 4.18 -10.11 -13.14
CA VAL A 200 3.12 -10.56 -12.24
C VAL A 200 1.75 -10.14 -12.80
N PRO A 201 0.77 -11.05 -12.90
CA PRO A 201 -0.56 -10.69 -13.35
C PRO A 201 -1.21 -9.71 -12.36
N ALA A 202 -1.84 -8.67 -12.91
CA ALA A 202 -2.72 -7.80 -12.16
C ALA A 202 -4.12 -8.43 -12.05
N TYR A 203 -4.78 -8.17 -10.91
CA TYR A 203 -6.19 -8.52 -10.70
C TYR A 203 -6.99 -7.23 -10.65
N THR A 204 -7.69 -6.93 -11.74
CA THR A 204 -8.42 -5.68 -11.89
C THR A 204 -9.74 -5.71 -11.13
N THR A 205 -10.08 -4.62 -10.45
CA THR A 205 -11.34 -4.48 -9.72
C THR A 205 -12.54 -4.23 -10.64
N ASP A 206 -13.68 -4.81 -10.29
CA ASP A 206 -14.99 -4.65 -10.94
C ASP A 206 -15.64 -3.27 -10.67
N PRO A 207 -16.86 -2.97 -11.18
CA PRO A 207 -17.57 -1.71 -10.93
C PRO A 207 -17.82 -1.40 -9.44
N GLU A 208 -17.90 -2.42 -8.59
CA GLU A 208 -18.05 -2.31 -7.14
C GLU A 208 -16.69 -2.14 -6.42
N GLY A 209 -15.60 -1.98 -7.18
CA GLY A 209 -14.24 -1.84 -6.69
C GLY A 209 -13.68 -3.14 -6.10
N ILE A 210 -14.25 -4.31 -6.43
CA ILE A 210 -13.87 -5.60 -5.86
C ILE A 210 -12.99 -6.36 -6.86
N ALA A 211 -11.90 -6.95 -6.36
CA ALA A 211 -11.11 -7.94 -7.10
C ALA A 211 -11.05 -9.26 -6.33
N THR A 212 -11.01 -10.36 -7.07
CA THR A 212 -10.72 -11.70 -6.53
C THR A 212 -9.27 -12.05 -6.83
N VAL A 213 -8.47 -12.23 -5.78
CA VAL A 213 -7.04 -12.53 -5.89
C VAL A 213 -6.79 -13.98 -5.45
N PRO A 214 -6.25 -14.86 -6.32
CA PRO A 214 -5.91 -16.22 -5.94
C PRO A 214 -4.74 -16.23 -4.96
N ILE A 215 -4.80 -17.16 -4.01
CA ILE A 215 -3.76 -17.38 -3.01
C ILE A 215 -2.99 -18.62 -3.45
N ARG A 216 -1.72 -18.43 -3.79
CA ARG A 216 -0.89 -19.48 -4.42
C ARG A 216 -0.24 -20.40 -3.40
N LYS A 217 0.01 -19.91 -2.20
CA LYS A 217 0.69 -20.63 -1.13
C LYS A 217 0.24 -20.09 0.24
N ALA A 218 0.18 -20.97 1.24
CA ALA A 218 0.08 -20.57 2.63
C ALA A 218 1.28 -19.72 3.07
N GLY A 219 1.14 -19.04 4.21
CA GLY A 219 2.15 -18.11 4.75
C GLY A 219 1.77 -16.65 4.55
N SER A 220 2.77 -15.79 4.57
CA SER A 220 2.58 -14.33 4.50
C SER A 220 2.22 -13.85 3.10
N GLN A 221 1.16 -13.05 3.01
CA GLN A 221 0.58 -12.51 1.79
C GLN A 221 0.66 -10.98 1.83
N VAL A 222 0.94 -10.34 0.70
CA VAL A 222 0.86 -8.88 0.56
C VAL A 222 0.15 -8.53 -0.75
N LEU A 223 -0.90 -7.73 -0.64
CA LEU A 223 -1.59 -7.11 -1.76
C LEU A 223 -1.14 -5.67 -1.89
N THR A 224 -0.95 -5.20 -3.12
CA THR A 224 -0.54 -3.81 -3.41
C THR A 224 -1.39 -3.22 -4.52
N VAL A 225 -1.81 -1.96 -4.36
CA VAL A 225 -2.50 -1.17 -5.40
C VAL A 225 -1.96 0.25 -5.42
N THR A 226 -1.79 0.81 -6.62
CA THR A 226 -1.40 2.21 -6.79
C THR A 226 -2.48 2.97 -7.54
N GLN A 227 -2.76 4.19 -7.09
CA GLN A 227 -3.58 5.16 -7.80
C GLN A 227 -2.76 6.43 -8.02
N THR A 228 -2.69 6.87 -9.28
CA THR A 228 -2.06 8.14 -9.66
C THR A 228 -3.13 9.14 -10.05
N VAL A 229 -3.02 10.38 -9.57
CA VAL A 229 -3.89 11.50 -9.94
C VAL A 229 -3.05 12.58 -10.59
N SER A 230 -3.45 13.01 -11.78
CA SER A 230 -2.85 14.15 -12.47
C SER A 230 -3.96 15.08 -12.99
N PRO A 231 -3.83 16.41 -12.83
CA PRO A 231 -2.72 17.10 -12.16
C PRO A 231 -2.72 16.87 -10.63
N SER A 232 -1.55 17.07 -10.00
CA SER A 232 -1.43 17.09 -8.54
C SER A 232 -2.37 18.14 -7.92
N ALA A 233 -2.86 17.87 -6.71
CA ALA A 233 -3.54 18.87 -5.89
C ALA A 233 -2.63 20.07 -5.53
N THR A 234 -1.31 19.89 -5.61
CA THR A 234 -0.30 20.92 -5.41
C THR A 234 0.55 21.12 -6.68
N PRO A 235 -0.03 21.67 -7.77
CA PRO A 235 0.60 21.68 -9.09
C PRO A 235 1.90 22.52 -9.16
N THR A 236 2.13 23.40 -8.18
CA THR A 236 3.40 24.14 -8.06
C THR A 236 4.52 23.31 -7.45
N LEU A 237 4.21 22.19 -6.80
CA LEU A 237 5.14 21.34 -6.07
C LEU A 237 5.35 19.98 -6.75
N ALA A 238 4.34 19.47 -7.47
CA ALA A 238 4.35 18.20 -8.19
C ALA A 238 3.42 18.23 -9.42
N ASP A 239 3.64 17.32 -10.36
CA ASP A 239 2.79 17.12 -11.54
C ASP A 239 1.67 16.12 -11.28
N GLU A 240 1.93 15.14 -10.42
CA GLU A 240 1.01 14.08 -10.04
C GLU A 240 1.09 13.75 -8.55
N ASP A 241 -0.01 13.24 -8.01
CA ASP A 241 -0.08 12.65 -6.68
C ASP A 241 -0.16 11.13 -6.82
N VAL A 242 0.77 10.42 -6.17
CA VAL A 242 0.85 8.96 -6.19
C VAL A 242 0.47 8.41 -4.83
N TYR A 243 -0.59 7.62 -4.81
CA TYR A 243 -1.07 6.92 -3.62
C TYR A 243 -0.77 5.44 -3.79
N THR A 244 -0.12 4.82 -2.81
CA THR A 244 -0.03 3.35 -2.75
C THR A 244 -0.67 2.83 -1.48
N ALA A 245 -1.37 1.71 -1.57
CA ALA A 245 -1.88 0.97 -0.42
C ALA A 245 -1.42 -0.48 -0.45
N THR A 246 -1.06 -1.00 0.72
CA THR A 246 -0.81 -2.43 0.92
C THR A 246 -1.78 -3.04 1.93
N PHE A 247 -2.11 -4.32 1.74
CA PHE A 247 -2.79 -5.14 2.75
C PHE A 247 -2.04 -6.45 2.93
N ALA A 248 -1.48 -6.64 4.13
CA ALA A 248 -0.75 -7.84 4.50
C ALA A 248 -1.56 -8.74 5.43
N PHE A 249 -1.41 -10.04 5.26
CA PHE A 249 -2.01 -11.02 6.16
C PHE A 249 -1.21 -12.32 6.10
N ARG A 250 -1.50 -13.25 7.01
CA ARG A 250 -0.91 -14.59 6.99
C ARG A 250 -2.01 -15.62 6.98
N LEU A 251 -1.84 -16.63 6.14
CA LEU A 251 -2.61 -17.87 6.20
C LEU A 251 -1.75 -18.96 6.80
N ASP A 252 -2.33 -19.77 7.66
CA ASP A 252 -1.64 -20.91 8.24
C ASP A 252 -1.48 -22.02 7.19
N GLU A 253 -0.40 -22.79 7.31
CA GLU A 253 -0.27 -24.00 6.51
C GLU A 253 -1.36 -24.99 6.92
N PRO A 254 -1.99 -25.71 5.96
CA PRO A 254 -2.87 -26.81 6.33
C PRO A 254 -2.08 -27.82 7.18
N PRO A 255 -2.69 -28.40 8.24
CA PRO A 255 -2.03 -29.43 9.03
C PRO A 255 -1.56 -30.54 8.10
N VAL A 256 -0.28 -30.88 8.16
CA VAL A 256 0.23 -32.10 7.53
C VAL A 256 -0.22 -33.26 8.42
N ASN A 257 -1.18 -34.04 7.95
CA ASN A 257 -1.53 -35.34 8.57
C ASN A 257 -0.47 -36.38 8.24
#